data_AF-A0A674B6I6-F1
#
_entry.id   AF-A0A674B6I6-F1
#
_cell.length_a   1.000
_cell.length_b   1.000
_cell.length_c   1.000
_cell.angle_alpha   90.00
_cell.angle_beta   90.00
_cell.angle_gamma   90.00
#
_symmetry.space_group_name_H-M   'P 1'
#
loop_
_entity.id
_entity.type
_entity.pdbx_description
1 polymer ?
#
loop_
_entity_poly.entity_id
_entity_poly.type
_entity_poly.pdbx_seq_one_letter_code
_entity_poly.pdbx_strand_id
1 'polypeptide(L)'
;MMSTRILWLLSLWLCMPLAQGRIWAWMLNMPHSPPKKGPMALMDSTPPVNTKGSTGVCDHDRACGRSFSCDRHFGLCFPLRGEGQYCRRDAQCVRGLSCMFGKCHRRISEGQEGARCKVDRDCGESMCCARRHGEQLCKRRLLRDESCFVPEGGLTFSINQICPCDEGLLCRGTVEPKWREKEFVYHPDTTSWTCQAPKP
;
A
#
# COMPACT_ATOMS: atom_id res chain seq x y z
N MET A 1 54.64 19.77 -33.27
CA MET A 1 54.54 20.09 -31.83
C MET A 1 53.08 20.41 -31.53
N MET A 2 52.37 19.50 -30.86
CA MET A 2 50.93 19.66 -30.62
C MET A 2 50.73 20.70 -29.52
N SER A 3 49.89 21.71 -29.77
CA SER A 3 49.65 22.82 -28.85
C SER A 3 49.13 22.29 -27.51
N THR A 4 49.70 22.76 -26.40
CA THR A 4 49.32 22.36 -25.03
C THR A 4 47.82 22.49 -24.77
N ARG A 5 47.15 23.46 -25.42
CA ARG A 5 45.68 23.62 -25.35
C ARG A 5 44.91 22.44 -25.94
N ILE A 6 45.43 21.81 -26.99
CA ILE A 6 44.80 20.65 -27.65
C ILE A 6 44.93 19.41 -26.77
N LEU A 7 46.06 19.23 -26.07
CA LEU A 7 46.23 18.15 -25.09
C LEU A 7 45.26 18.28 -23.90
N TRP A 8 45.03 19.50 -23.41
CA TRP A 8 44.07 19.76 -22.33
C TRP A 8 42.62 19.49 -22.75
N LEU A 9 42.24 19.86 -23.97
CA LEU A 9 40.90 19.58 -24.49
C LEU A 9 40.66 18.08 -24.70
N LEU A 10 41.66 17.35 -25.20
CA LEU A 10 41.59 15.89 -25.35
C LEU A 10 41.51 15.16 -24.00
N SER A 11 42.22 15.63 -22.97
CA SER A 11 42.15 15.01 -21.63
C SER A 11 40.78 15.21 -20.97
N LEU A 12 40.18 16.39 -21.12
CA LEU A 12 38.82 16.67 -20.65
C LEU A 12 37.78 15.82 -21.39
N TRP A 13 37.93 15.65 -22.71
CA TRP A 13 37.01 14.84 -23.51
C TRP A 13 37.07 13.34 -23.16
N LEU A 14 38.24 12.81 -22.83
CA LEU A 14 38.38 11.41 -22.39
C LEU A 14 37.92 11.17 -20.94
N CYS A 15 37.85 12.19 -20.08
CA CYS A 15 37.43 12.02 -18.68
C CYS A 15 35.90 12.00 -18.50
N MET A 16 35.13 12.64 -19.39
CA MET A 16 33.67 12.73 -19.29
C MET A 16 32.94 11.37 -19.36
N PRO A 17 33.33 10.39 -20.23
CA PRO A 17 32.69 9.08 -20.29
C PRO A 17 32.93 8.22 -19.04
N LEU A 18 34.13 8.32 -18.45
CA LEU A 18 34.51 7.59 -17.23
C LEU A 18 33.75 8.11 -15.99
N ALA A 19 33.47 9.41 -15.95
CA ALA A 19 32.67 10.00 -14.89
C ALA A 19 31.21 9.54 -14.97
N GLN A 20 30.62 9.48 -16.18
CA GLN A 20 29.24 9.02 -16.35
C GLN A 20 29.05 7.55 -15.94
N GLY A 21 29.96 6.65 -16.32
CA GLY A 21 29.87 5.23 -15.94
C GLY A 21 29.88 5.01 -14.43
N ARG A 22 30.67 5.80 -13.69
CA ARG A 22 30.72 5.74 -12.22
C ARG A 22 29.45 6.26 -11.56
N ILE A 23 28.84 7.32 -12.09
CA ILE A 23 27.58 7.87 -11.56
C ILE A 23 26.44 6.87 -11.75
N TRP A 24 26.33 6.24 -12.93
CA TRP A 24 25.29 5.23 -13.20
C TRP A 24 25.48 3.95 -12.38
N ALA A 25 26.72 3.49 -12.20
CA ALA A 25 27.01 2.34 -11.34
C ALA A 25 26.64 2.61 -9.87
N TRP A 26 26.82 3.84 -9.38
CA TRP A 26 26.41 4.23 -8.02
C TRP A 26 24.90 4.38 -7.87
N MET A 27 24.21 4.91 -8.88
CA MET A 27 22.73 4.99 -8.89
C MET A 27 22.07 3.61 -8.91
N LEU A 28 22.60 2.67 -9.70
CA LEU A 28 22.00 1.33 -9.85
C LEU A 28 22.38 0.37 -8.71
N ASN A 29 23.47 0.64 -7.99
CA ASN A 29 23.91 -0.16 -6.84
C ASN A 29 23.60 0.52 -5.50
N MET A 30 22.70 1.50 -5.49
CA MET A 30 22.17 2.05 -4.25
C MET A 30 21.20 1.03 -3.64
N PRO A 31 21.54 0.35 -2.53
CA PRO A 31 20.55 -0.46 -1.82
C PRO A 31 19.41 0.46 -1.43
N HIS A 32 18.17 0.07 -1.74
CA HIS A 32 16.97 0.72 -1.23
C HIS A 32 16.96 0.61 0.29
N SER A 33 17.65 1.53 0.94
CA SER A 33 17.55 1.75 2.37
C SER A 33 16.19 2.41 2.61
N PRO A 34 15.30 1.79 3.40
CA PRO A 34 14.06 2.45 3.78
C PRO A 34 14.38 3.79 4.47
N PRO A 35 13.52 4.81 4.33
CA PRO A 35 13.82 6.16 4.81
C PRO A 35 14.17 6.14 6.29
N LYS A 36 15.34 6.69 6.61
CA LYS A 36 15.83 6.89 7.99
C LYS A 36 14.80 7.71 8.78
N LYS A 37 14.18 7.09 9.78
CA LYS A 37 13.51 7.78 10.88
C LYS A 37 14.32 7.57 12.16
N GLY A 38 14.88 8.65 12.68
CA GLY A 38 15.31 8.75 14.08
C GLY A 38 16.45 7.80 14.46
N PRO A 39 17.00 7.92 15.68
CA PRO A 39 18.16 7.14 16.08
C PRO A 39 17.79 5.66 16.00
N MET A 40 18.51 4.95 15.12
CA MET A 40 18.69 3.52 15.27
C MET A 40 19.26 3.32 16.67
N ALA A 41 18.40 2.93 17.62
CA ALA A 41 18.89 2.07 18.67
C ALA A 41 19.53 0.90 17.92
N LEU A 42 20.86 0.85 17.98
CA LEU A 42 21.68 -0.29 17.66
C LEU A 42 20.85 -1.52 18.05
N MET A 43 20.30 -2.21 17.05
CA MET A 43 19.67 -3.49 17.29
C MET A 43 20.84 -4.41 17.54
N ASP A 44 21.27 -4.41 18.80
CA ASP A 44 22.11 -5.42 19.35
C ASP A 44 21.41 -6.74 19.03
N SER A 45 22.09 -7.57 18.25
CA SER A 45 21.68 -8.93 17.94
C SER A 45 21.76 -9.83 19.17
N THR A 46 21.73 -9.27 20.38
CA THR A 46 21.40 -9.99 21.60
C THR A 46 19.89 -10.20 21.65
N PRO A 47 19.41 -11.44 21.68
CA PRO A 47 18.06 -11.69 22.15
C PRO A 47 17.95 -11.08 23.56
N PRO A 48 16.85 -10.39 23.91
CA PRO A 48 16.66 -9.93 25.27
C PRO A 48 16.70 -11.15 26.20
N VAL A 49 17.81 -11.28 26.93
CA VAL A 49 18.01 -12.30 27.94
C VAL A 49 17.07 -12.02 29.10
N ASN A 50 16.35 -13.06 29.49
CA ASN A 50 15.59 -13.24 30.72
C ASN A 50 14.28 -12.48 30.88
N THR A 51 13.25 -13.01 30.23
CA THR A 51 12.07 -13.48 30.96
C THR A 51 11.79 -14.89 30.50
N LYS A 52 11.56 -15.86 31.40
CA LYS A 52 11.14 -17.24 31.09
C LYS A 52 9.94 -17.20 30.13
N GLY A 53 10.21 -17.25 28.84
CA GLY A 53 9.25 -17.02 27.76
C GLY A 53 9.83 -17.56 26.47
N SER A 54 10.25 -18.83 26.55
CA SER A 54 10.63 -19.74 25.48
C SER A 54 10.70 -19.12 24.07
N THR A 55 11.93 -18.89 23.60
CA THR A 55 12.36 -19.05 22.20
C THR A 55 12.10 -20.51 21.75
N GLY A 56 10.84 -20.94 21.88
CA GLY A 56 10.40 -22.29 21.63
C GLY A 56 10.00 -22.42 20.18
N VAL A 57 10.34 -23.58 19.62
CA VAL A 57 9.73 -24.02 18.37
C VAL A 57 8.22 -24.12 18.58
N CYS A 58 7.46 -23.63 17.62
CA CYS A 58 6.00 -23.64 17.66
C CYS A 58 5.43 -23.83 16.25
N ASP A 59 4.22 -24.39 16.20
CA ASP A 59 3.37 -24.53 15.03
C ASP A 59 2.05 -23.75 15.19
N HIS A 60 1.63 -23.47 16.42
CA HIS A 60 0.43 -22.69 16.74
C HIS A 60 0.58 -21.82 17.99
N ASP A 61 -0.28 -20.80 18.13
CA ASP A 61 -0.11 -19.75 19.15
C ASP A 61 -0.26 -20.27 20.60
N ARG A 62 -0.96 -21.39 20.81
CA ARG A 62 -1.13 -22.00 22.16
C ARG A 62 0.16 -22.65 22.69
N ALA A 63 1.10 -23.00 21.81
CA ALA A 63 2.42 -23.46 22.21
C ALA A 63 3.27 -22.33 22.83
N CYS A 64 2.87 -21.08 22.60
CA CYS A 64 3.51 -19.90 23.14
C CYS A 64 2.81 -19.42 24.43
N GLY A 65 3.55 -18.74 25.32
CA GLY A 65 2.98 -18.14 26.53
C GLY A 65 2.04 -16.96 26.24
N ARG A 66 1.29 -16.50 27.24
CA ARG A 66 0.22 -15.47 27.12
C ARG A 66 0.63 -14.15 26.43
N SER A 67 1.91 -13.79 26.48
CA SER A 67 2.44 -12.55 25.88
C SER A 67 3.18 -12.77 24.57
N PHE A 68 3.03 -13.95 23.96
CA PHE A 68 3.72 -14.37 22.75
C PHE A 68 2.73 -14.94 21.74
N SER A 69 3.13 -14.90 20.47
CA SER A 69 2.43 -15.51 19.35
C SER A 69 3.41 -16.34 18.53
N CYS A 70 2.93 -17.38 17.88
CA CYS A 70 3.79 -18.20 17.05
C CYS A 70 3.98 -17.50 15.70
N ASP A 71 5.20 -17.21 15.28
CA ASP A 71 5.42 -16.84 13.87
C ASP A 71 5.54 -18.11 13.05
N ARG A 72 4.46 -18.50 12.36
CA ARG A 72 4.40 -19.74 11.57
C ARG A 72 5.39 -19.80 10.41
N HIS A 73 5.94 -18.66 9.98
CA HIS A 73 6.95 -18.65 8.92
C HIS A 73 8.30 -19.11 9.48
N PHE A 74 8.65 -18.67 10.69
CA PHE A 74 9.90 -19.06 11.35
C PHE A 74 9.73 -20.27 12.29
N GLY A 75 8.50 -20.63 12.65
CA GLY A 75 8.20 -21.68 13.61
C GLY A 75 8.68 -21.34 15.03
N LEU A 76 8.68 -20.06 15.42
CA LEU A 76 9.21 -19.60 16.71
C LEU A 76 8.24 -18.64 17.41
N CYS A 77 8.22 -18.68 18.75
CA CYS A 77 7.45 -17.75 19.56
C CYS A 77 8.07 -16.34 19.60
N PHE A 78 7.30 -15.32 19.24
CA PHE A 78 7.69 -13.92 19.32
C PHE A 78 6.73 -13.12 20.24
N PRO A 79 7.21 -12.06 20.91
CA PRO A 79 6.35 -11.18 21.69
C PRO A 79 5.20 -10.60 20.87
N LEU A 80 4.06 -10.35 21.53
CA LEU A 80 2.95 -9.61 20.94
C LEU A 80 3.37 -8.17 20.58
N ARG A 81 2.73 -7.63 19.54
CA ARG A 81 3.11 -6.39 18.88
C ARG A 81 2.14 -5.26 19.19
N GLY A 82 2.69 -4.07 19.42
CA GLY A 82 1.94 -2.84 19.70
C GLY A 82 1.42 -2.16 18.43
N GLU A 83 0.62 -1.11 18.61
CA GLU A 83 0.07 -0.31 17.51
C GLU A 83 1.19 0.23 16.58
N GLY A 84 0.97 0.16 15.26
CA GLY A 84 1.92 0.57 14.22
C GLY A 84 3.05 -0.42 13.91
N GLN A 85 3.26 -1.45 14.73
CA GLN A 85 4.28 -2.48 14.47
C GLN A 85 3.83 -3.46 13.38
N TYR A 86 4.78 -3.92 12.57
CA TYR A 86 4.50 -4.86 11.47
C TYR A 86 3.96 -6.19 11.98
N CYS A 87 2.97 -6.74 11.31
CA CYS A 87 2.36 -8.02 11.64
C CYS A 87 1.91 -8.75 10.39
N ARG A 88 1.62 -10.04 10.53
CA ARG A 88 1.05 -10.91 9.48
C ARG A 88 -0.31 -11.46 9.85
N ARG A 89 -0.61 -11.57 11.16
CA ARG A 89 -1.86 -12.13 11.69
C ARG A 89 -2.31 -11.32 12.91
N ASP A 90 -3.62 -11.25 13.12
CA ASP A 90 -4.21 -10.60 14.29
C ASP A 90 -3.65 -11.12 15.62
N ALA A 91 -3.38 -12.42 15.70
CA ALA A 91 -2.83 -13.07 16.89
C ALA A 91 -1.44 -12.54 17.30
N GLN A 92 -0.73 -11.85 16.39
CA GLN A 92 0.55 -11.24 16.69
C GLN A 92 0.41 -9.87 17.37
N CYS A 93 -0.77 -9.26 17.37
CA CYS A 93 -1.00 -7.96 17.98
C CYS A 93 -1.50 -8.12 19.43
N VAL A 94 -1.22 -7.13 20.27
CA VAL A 94 -1.79 -7.07 21.62
C VAL A 94 -3.33 -6.94 21.57
N ARG A 95 -4.00 -7.27 22.68
CA ARG A 95 -5.45 -7.23 22.79
C ARG A 95 -6.00 -5.84 22.43
N GLY A 96 -7.11 -5.82 21.69
CA GLY A 96 -7.73 -4.58 21.19
C GLY A 96 -7.21 -4.12 19.83
N LEU A 97 -6.16 -4.75 19.31
CA LEU A 97 -5.62 -4.48 17.98
C LEU A 97 -5.94 -5.62 17.00
N SER A 98 -5.92 -5.29 15.71
CA SER A 98 -5.99 -6.21 14.58
C SER A 98 -4.87 -5.90 13.60
N CYS A 99 -4.41 -6.92 12.88
CA CYS A 99 -3.33 -6.77 11.93
C CYS A 99 -3.89 -6.32 10.58
N MET A 100 -3.93 -5.01 10.32
CA MET A 100 -4.47 -4.43 9.10
C MET A 100 -3.35 -3.79 8.26
N PHE A 101 -3.36 -3.99 6.94
CA PHE A 101 -2.35 -3.44 6.02
C PHE A 101 -0.91 -3.77 6.42
N GLY A 102 -0.71 -4.94 7.04
CA GLY A 102 0.59 -5.41 7.52
C GLY A 102 1.08 -4.75 8.81
N LYS A 103 0.24 -4.00 9.54
CA LYS A 103 0.58 -3.39 10.83
C LYS A 103 -0.53 -3.59 11.86
N CYS A 104 -0.20 -3.54 13.13
CA CYS A 104 -1.21 -3.59 14.19
C CYS A 104 -1.93 -2.24 14.27
N HIS A 105 -3.24 -2.25 14.10
CA HIS A 105 -4.10 -1.09 14.20
C HIS A 105 -5.18 -1.32 15.25
N ARG A 106 -5.78 -0.25 15.78
CA ARG A 106 -6.97 -0.38 16.64
C ARG A 106 -8.09 -1.06 15.89
N ARG A 107 -8.78 -1.98 16.56
CA ARG A 107 -10.00 -2.56 16.03
C ARG A 107 -11.06 -1.46 15.92
N ILE A 108 -11.61 -1.33 14.72
CA ILE A 108 -12.78 -0.52 14.43
C ILE A 108 -14.00 -1.40 14.69
N SER A 109 -15.04 -0.84 15.32
CA SER A 109 -16.27 -1.56 15.63
C SER A 109 -16.96 -2.02 14.35
N GLU A 110 -17.57 -3.21 14.38
CA GLU A 110 -18.33 -3.74 13.24
C GLU A 110 -19.39 -2.73 12.77
N GLY A 111 -19.66 -2.72 11.46
CA GLY A 111 -20.59 -1.76 10.85
C GLY A 111 -20.01 -0.38 10.55
N GLN A 112 -18.89 0.03 11.17
CA GLN A 112 -18.30 1.35 10.95
C GLN A 112 -17.36 1.40 9.74
N GLU A 113 -17.14 2.60 9.18
CA GLU A 113 -16.18 2.80 8.10
C GLU A 113 -14.77 2.37 8.53
N GLY A 114 -14.11 1.56 7.70
CA GLY A 114 -12.82 0.94 7.98
C GLY A 114 -12.88 -0.35 8.81
N ALA A 115 -14.05 -0.77 9.29
CA ALA A 115 -14.21 -2.08 9.93
C ALA A 115 -14.06 -3.21 8.91
N ARG A 116 -13.61 -4.40 9.35
CA ARG A 116 -13.57 -5.58 8.49
C ARG A 116 -14.96 -6.10 8.19
N CYS A 117 -15.16 -6.52 6.95
CA CYS A 117 -16.43 -7.07 6.47
C CYS A 117 -16.17 -8.27 5.56
N LYS A 118 -17.20 -9.09 5.36
CA LYS A 118 -17.23 -10.15 4.35
C LYS A 118 -18.22 -9.83 3.25
N VAL A 119 -19.33 -9.19 3.62
CA VAL A 119 -20.44 -8.82 2.74
C VAL A 119 -20.98 -7.43 3.12
N ASP A 120 -21.71 -6.78 2.20
CA ASP A 120 -22.23 -5.42 2.40
C ASP A 120 -23.09 -5.26 3.67
N ARG A 121 -23.85 -6.30 4.04
CA ARG A 121 -24.70 -6.29 5.25
C ARG A 121 -23.92 -6.26 6.58
N ASP A 122 -22.60 -6.50 6.54
CA ASP A 122 -21.75 -6.37 7.72
C ASP A 122 -21.40 -4.89 8.00
N CYS A 123 -21.70 -4.00 7.04
CA CYS A 123 -21.50 -2.57 7.11
C CYS A 123 -22.82 -1.85 7.43
N GLY A 124 -22.74 -0.64 7.97
CA GLY A 124 -23.93 0.19 8.21
C GLY A 124 -24.57 0.72 6.93
N GLU A 125 -25.58 1.57 7.09
CA GLU A 125 -26.33 2.17 5.99
C GLU A 125 -25.42 3.00 5.05
N SER A 126 -25.76 3.01 3.76
CA SER A 126 -24.99 3.69 2.70
C SER A 126 -23.50 3.31 2.64
N MET A 127 -23.15 2.09 3.08
CA MET A 127 -21.79 1.53 2.95
C MET A 127 -21.78 0.28 2.05
N CYS A 128 -20.57 -0.14 1.68
CA CYS A 128 -20.32 -1.39 0.99
C CYS A 128 -19.08 -2.08 1.56
N CYS A 129 -18.99 -3.39 1.35
CA CYS A 129 -17.81 -4.16 1.68
C CYS A 129 -16.86 -4.24 0.48
N ALA A 130 -15.76 -3.49 0.53
CA ALA A 130 -14.84 -3.38 -0.60
C ALA A 130 -13.36 -3.47 -0.17
N ARG A 131 -12.53 -3.97 -1.09
CA ARG A 131 -11.08 -4.10 -0.84
C ARG A 131 -10.35 -2.76 -0.82
N ARG A 132 -9.46 -2.58 0.14
CA ARG A 132 -8.44 -1.53 0.18
C ARG A 132 -7.10 -2.20 0.47
N HIS A 133 -6.11 -2.03 -0.40
CA HIS A 133 -4.81 -2.70 -0.28
C HIS A 133 -4.92 -4.22 0.01
N GLY A 134 -5.92 -4.88 -0.60
CA GLY A 134 -6.18 -6.31 -0.42
C GLY A 134 -7.02 -6.72 0.79
N GLU A 135 -7.29 -5.83 1.74
CA GLU A 135 -8.19 -6.11 2.87
C GLU A 135 -9.63 -5.68 2.60
N GLN A 136 -10.60 -6.52 2.94
CA GLN A 136 -12.03 -6.20 2.84
C GLN A 136 -12.48 -5.37 4.03
N LEU A 137 -12.90 -4.14 3.76
CA LEU A 137 -13.31 -3.18 4.77
C LEU A 137 -14.61 -2.48 4.36
N CYS A 138 -15.39 -2.07 5.34
CA CYS A 138 -16.53 -1.20 5.14
C CYS A 138 -16.06 0.16 4.63
N LYS A 139 -16.64 0.61 3.54
CA LYS A 139 -16.38 1.90 2.91
C LYS A 139 -17.72 2.56 2.60
N ARG A 140 -17.79 3.88 2.64
CA ARG A 140 -18.98 4.60 2.19
C ARG A 140 -19.26 4.37 0.70
N ARG A 141 -20.54 4.30 0.34
CA ARG A 141 -21.00 4.38 -1.05
C ARG A 141 -20.73 5.78 -1.61
N LEU A 142 -20.66 5.85 -2.94
CA LEU A 142 -20.35 7.10 -3.63
C LEU A 142 -21.59 7.98 -3.76
N LEU A 143 -21.47 9.23 -3.33
CA LEU A 143 -22.52 10.24 -3.44
C LEU A 143 -22.62 10.77 -4.87
N ARG A 144 -23.68 11.55 -5.14
CA ARG A 144 -23.88 12.24 -6.41
C ARG A 144 -22.64 13.04 -6.80
N ASP A 145 -22.30 13.00 -8.09
CA ASP A 145 -21.17 13.70 -8.72
C ASP A 145 -19.78 13.24 -8.24
N GLU A 146 -19.69 12.31 -7.29
CA GLU A 146 -18.41 11.70 -6.95
C GLU A 146 -17.91 10.80 -8.08
N SER A 147 -16.59 10.77 -8.25
CA SER A 147 -15.95 9.98 -9.28
C SER A 147 -16.15 8.49 -8.99
N CYS A 148 -16.73 7.82 -9.98
CA CYS A 148 -16.88 6.38 -9.98
C CYS A 148 -16.04 5.83 -11.13
N PHE A 149 -15.53 4.62 -11.00
CA PHE A 149 -14.80 3.97 -12.09
C PHE A 149 -15.11 2.48 -12.06
N VAL A 150 -15.61 1.97 -13.17
CA VAL A 150 -15.87 0.54 -13.36
C VAL A 150 -14.76 0.02 -14.28
N PRO A 151 -13.67 -0.55 -13.74
CA PRO A 151 -12.66 -1.20 -14.57
C PRO A 151 -13.29 -2.38 -15.33
N GLU A 152 -12.85 -2.60 -16.57
CA GLU A 152 -13.26 -3.78 -17.36
C GLU A 152 -12.84 -5.12 -16.70
N GLY A 153 -11.90 -5.08 -15.75
CA GLY A 153 -11.46 -6.22 -14.95
C GLY A 153 -9.96 -6.16 -14.61
N GLY A 154 -9.39 -7.32 -14.26
CA GLY A 154 -7.96 -7.49 -14.01
C GLY A 154 -7.48 -7.18 -12.58
N LEU A 155 -6.16 -7.11 -12.41
CA LEU A 155 -5.51 -6.89 -11.10
C LEU A 155 -5.83 -5.51 -10.50
N THR A 156 -6.18 -4.54 -11.33
CA THR A 156 -6.62 -3.20 -10.92
C THR A 156 -7.92 -3.25 -10.10
N PHE A 157 -8.78 -4.25 -10.32
CA PHE A 157 -10.01 -4.46 -9.55
C PHE A 157 -9.82 -5.35 -8.32
N SER A 158 -8.75 -6.15 -8.24
CA SER A 158 -8.58 -7.15 -7.19
C SER A 158 -7.99 -6.60 -5.89
N ILE A 159 -7.17 -5.53 -5.96
CA ILE A 159 -6.48 -4.97 -4.78
C ILE A 159 -7.25 -3.80 -4.15
N ASN A 160 -7.83 -2.93 -4.99
CA ASN A 160 -8.56 -1.75 -4.57
C ASN A 160 -9.90 -1.70 -5.29
N GLN A 161 -10.97 -1.88 -4.54
CA GLN A 161 -12.33 -1.81 -5.06
C GLN A 161 -12.96 -0.50 -4.63
N ILE A 162 -13.69 0.14 -5.55
CA ILE A 162 -14.50 1.31 -5.28
C ILE A 162 -15.91 0.81 -4.91
N CYS A 163 -16.57 1.46 -3.95
CA CYS A 163 -17.96 1.13 -3.67
C CYS A 163 -18.86 1.53 -4.84
N PRO A 164 -20.02 0.87 -5.02
CA PRO A 164 -21.04 1.36 -5.92
C PRO A 164 -21.51 2.76 -5.49
N CYS A 165 -22.18 3.45 -6.42
CA CYS A 165 -22.94 4.64 -6.08
C CYS A 165 -24.01 4.32 -5.03
N ASP A 166 -24.41 5.36 -4.29
CA ASP A 166 -25.46 5.25 -3.30
C ASP A 166 -26.81 4.89 -3.95
N GLU A 167 -27.78 4.50 -3.12
CA GLU A 167 -29.07 4.03 -3.62
C GLU A 167 -29.73 5.02 -4.60
N GLY A 168 -30.22 4.48 -5.72
CA GLY A 168 -30.86 5.28 -6.77
C GLY A 168 -29.88 6.07 -7.66
N LEU A 169 -28.57 5.90 -7.53
CA LEU A 169 -27.56 6.50 -8.42
C LEU A 169 -26.89 5.45 -9.32
N LEU A 170 -26.49 5.87 -10.51
CA LEU A 170 -25.77 5.03 -11.48
C LEU A 170 -24.48 5.71 -11.91
N CYS A 171 -23.40 4.93 -12.02
CA CYS A 171 -22.11 5.40 -12.52
C CYS A 171 -22.18 5.62 -14.04
N ARG A 172 -22.00 6.86 -14.50
CA ARG A 172 -22.12 7.23 -15.92
C ARG A 172 -20.99 8.14 -16.36
N GLY A 173 -20.46 7.88 -17.55
CA GLY A 173 -19.49 8.73 -18.23
C GLY A 173 -20.15 9.87 -18.99
N THR A 174 -19.67 11.09 -18.82
CA THR A 174 -19.96 12.17 -19.76
C THR A 174 -18.97 12.07 -20.91
N VAL A 175 -19.40 11.53 -22.05
CA VAL A 175 -18.67 11.69 -23.30
C VAL A 175 -18.99 13.10 -23.79
N GLU A 176 -18.08 14.05 -23.64
CA GLU A 176 -18.24 15.33 -24.34
C GLU A 176 -18.22 15.07 -25.86
N PRO A 177 -19.26 15.50 -26.62
CA PRO A 177 -19.25 15.35 -28.06
C PRO A 177 -18.16 16.26 -28.64
N LYS A 178 -17.07 15.67 -29.15
CA LYS A 178 -16.05 16.37 -29.95
C LYS A 178 -16.70 16.84 -31.26
N TRP A 179 -17.23 18.06 -31.31
CA TRP A 179 -17.59 18.71 -32.57
C TRP A 179 -16.32 19.28 -33.24
N ARG A 180 -15.98 18.66 -34.38
CA ARG A 180 -15.12 19.05 -35.54
C ARG A 180 -13.99 20.10 -35.42
N GLU A 181 -12.86 19.68 -36.01
CA GLU A 181 -11.74 20.43 -36.59
C GLU A 181 -11.06 21.49 -35.71
N LYS A 182 -10.31 21.03 -34.70
CA LYS A 182 -9.05 21.67 -34.32
C LYS A 182 -7.96 20.61 -34.17
N GLU A 183 -6.74 21.07 -34.42
CA GLU A 183 -5.48 20.33 -34.42
C GLU A 183 -5.45 19.18 -33.43
N PHE A 184 -4.94 18.02 -33.86
CA PHE A 184 -4.87 16.79 -33.07
C PHE A 184 -3.93 16.98 -31.87
N VAL A 185 -4.41 17.68 -30.84
CA VAL A 185 -3.79 17.71 -29.53
C VAL A 185 -4.19 16.40 -28.85
N TYR A 186 -3.20 15.56 -28.55
CA TYR A 186 -3.41 14.36 -27.75
C TYR A 186 -3.87 14.79 -26.35
N HIS A 187 -5.18 14.90 -26.18
CA HIS A 187 -5.81 14.87 -24.87
C HIS A 187 -6.11 13.40 -24.58
N PRO A 188 -5.52 12.78 -23.53
CA PRO A 188 -6.02 11.49 -23.08
C PRO A 188 -7.50 11.67 -22.79
N ASP A 189 -8.37 10.84 -23.37
CA ASP A 189 -9.82 10.96 -23.23
C ASP A 189 -10.18 10.94 -21.74
N THR A 190 -10.37 12.12 -21.13
CA THR A 190 -10.87 12.27 -19.78
C THR A 190 -12.37 12.02 -19.82
N THR A 191 -12.75 10.76 -19.99
CA THR A 191 -14.11 10.33 -19.67
C THR A 191 -14.27 10.47 -18.16
N SER A 192 -14.89 11.56 -17.71
CA SER A 192 -15.26 11.72 -16.31
C SER A 192 -16.50 10.86 -16.04
N TRP A 193 -16.31 9.80 -15.25
CA TRP A 193 -17.38 8.94 -14.77
C TRP A 193 -17.81 9.40 -13.38
N THR A 194 -19.10 9.69 -13.21
CA THR A 194 -19.65 10.17 -11.94
C THR A 194 -20.96 9.48 -11.60
N CYS A 195 -21.31 9.47 -10.31
CA CYS A 195 -22.60 8.97 -9.85
C CYS A 195 -23.72 9.96 -10.16
N GLN A 196 -24.67 9.54 -11.00
CA GLN A 196 -25.75 10.38 -11.52
C GLN A 196 -27.11 9.73 -11.29
N ALA A 197 -28.16 10.54 -11.21
CA ALA A 197 -29.52 10.01 -11.24
C ALA A 197 -29.81 9.30 -12.58
N PRO A 198 -30.64 8.24 -12.56
CA PRO A 198 -31.21 7.65 -13.77
C PRO A 198 -31.86 8.76 -14.61
N LYS A 199 -31.70 8.67 -15.94
CA LYS A 199 -32.47 9.52 -16.85
C LYS A 199 -33.87 8.91 -16.93
N PRO A 200 -34.92 9.73 -16.94
CA PRO A 200 -36.28 9.25 -17.16
C PRO A 200 -36.43 8.58 -18.53
#